data_AF-A0A3D5CFX5-F1
#
_entry.id   AF-A0A3D5CFX5-F1
#
_cell.length_a   1.000
_cell.length_b   1.000
_cell.length_c   1.000
_cell.angle_alpha   90.00
_cell.angle_beta   90.00
_cell.angle_gamma   90.00
#
_symmetry.space_group_name_H-M   'P 1'
#
loop_
_entity.id
_entity.type
_entity.pdbx_description
1 polymer ?
#
loop_
_entity_poly.entity_id
_entity_poly.type
_entity_poly.pdbx_seq_one_letter_code
_entity_poly.pdbx_strand_id
1 'polypeptide(L)'
;MTFEIRPLRLDEMAMPVEWAAREGWNPGHSDAGLDHLADVRTVGLDGVVDQQHNYRRSGFVLAHRNVRYAGVAPLRVVATNGRRSITLVPAADVDPSALERYDAAHFGAKRSDFLRAWTTDSSHRALVAVRGSDDGTAGDGTVGDVAGYGVIRPCRDGFKVG
;
A
#
# COMPACT_ATOMS: atom_id res chain seq x y z
N MET A 1 -15.84 21.06 10.17
CA MET A 1 -14.39 21.38 10.16
C MET A 1 -13.79 20.68 8.94
N THR A 2 -13.10 21.41 8.08
CA THR A 2 -12.69 20.97 6.72
C THR A 2 -11.17 20.86 6.68
N PHE A 3 -10.64 19.88 5.95
CA PHE A 3 -9.20 19.68 5.80
C PHE A 3 -8.83 19.36 4.35
N GLU A 4 -7.58 19.65 4.00
CA GLU A 4 -7.01 19.56 2.65
C GLU A 4 -5.92 18.47 2.61
N ILE A 5 -5.98 17.60 1.60
CA ILE A 5 -4.97 16.57 1.31
C ILE A 5 -4.16 17.06 0.10
N ARG A 6 -2.83 17.10 0.23
CA ARG A 6 -1.92 17.54 -0.84
C ARG A 6 -0.62 16.73 -0.88
N PRO A 7 0.12 16.79 -1.99
CA PRO A 7 1.50 16.30 -2.02
C PRO A 7 2.37 16.95 -0.93
N LEU A 8 3.32 16.18 -0.40
CA LEU A 8 4.35 16.67 0.51
C LEU A 8 5.18 17.76 -0.20
N ARG A 9 5.43 18.89 0.48
CA ARG A 9 6.26 19.98 -0.06
C ARG A 9 7.74 19.70 0.15
N LEU A 10 8.56 20.43 -0.59
CA LEU A 10 10.03 20.28 -0.55
C LEU A 10 10.63 20.61 0.82
N ASP A 11 10.07 21.60 1.52
CA ASP A 11 10.49 21.96 2.89
C ASP A 11 10.12 20.90 3.94
N GLU A 12 9.17 20.02 3.62
CA GLU A 12 8.73 18.91 4.46
C GLU A 12 9.54 17.61 4.20
N MET A 13 10.46 17.62 3.21
CA MET A 13 11.27 16.46 2.83
C MET A 13 12.34 16.07 3.85
N ALA A 14 12.74 16.99 4.74
CA ALA A 14 13.75 16.70 5.76
C ALA A 14 13.33 15.53 6.69
N MET A 15 12.04 15.42 7.00
CA MET A 15 11.49 14.39 7.88
C MET A 15 11.67 12.96 7.33
N PRO A 16 11.25 12.61 6.10
CA PRO A 16 11.48 11.27 5.56
C PRO A 16 12.96 10.97 5.28
N VAL A 17 13.79 11.98 4.97
CA VAL A 17 15.24 11.81 4.81
C VAL A 17 15.90 11.41 6.13
N GLU A 18 15.55 12.08 7.23
CA GLU A 18 16.06 11.75 8.57
C GLU A 18 15.67 10.32 8.99
N TRP A 19 14.45 9.89 8.68
CA TRP A 19 14.01 8.52 8.96
C TRP A 19 14.83 7.48 8.19
N ALA A 20 15.04 7.71 6.88
CA ALA A 20 15.87 6.83 6.07
C ALA A 20 17.33 6.75 6.56
N ALA A 21 17.89 7.88 7.03
CA ALA A 21 19.23 7.93 7.60
C ALA A 21 19.33 7.18 8.94
N ARG A 22 18.34 7.32 9.84
CA ARG A 22 18.29 6.57 11.12
C ARG A 22 18.11 5.07 10.90
N GLU A 23 17.46 4.69 9.81
CA GLU A 23 17.32 3.29 9.38
C GLU A 23 18.58 2.75 8.67
N GLY A 24 19.60 3.59 8.42
CA GLY A 24 20.92 3.17 7.93
C GLY A 24 20.98 2.86 6.44
N TRP A 25 20.04 3.35 5.63
CA TRP A 25 19.86 2.87 4.26
C TRP A 25 20.73 3.61 3.22
N ASN A 26 21.69 2.90 2.59
CA ASN A 26 22.58 3.41 1.51
C ASN A 26 22.97 2.31 0.50
N PRO A 27 22.22 2.11 -0.60
CA PRO A 27 22.51 1.03 -1.56
C PRO A 27 23.75 1.35 -2.43
N GLY A 28 24.77 0.47 -2.40
CA GLY A 28 26.03 0.61 -3.16
C GLY A 28 26.91 -0.65 -3.17
N HIS A 29 28.13 -0.53 -3.71
CA HIS A 29 29.14 -1.57 -4.06
C HIS A 29 29.61 -2.52 -2.92
N SER A 30 28.96 -2.51 -1.75
CA SER A 30 29.24 -3.42 -0.63
C SER A 30 27.97 -3.76 0.16
N ASP A 31 26.80 -3.62 -0.48
CA ASP A 31 25.54 -4.04 0.09
C ASP A 31 25.37 -5.56 -0.12
N ALA A 32 25.57 -6.33 0.95
CA ALA A 32 25.43 -7.79 0.94
C ALA A 32 24.02 -8.23 0.47
N GLY A 33 23.01 -7.37 0.58
CA GLY A 33 21.69 -7.61 0.02
C GLY A 33 21.68 -7.58 -1.50
N LEU A 34 22.43 -6.66 -2.12
CA LEU A 34 22.57 -6.61 -3.59
C LEU A 34 23.41 -7.79 -4.11
N ASP A 35 24.45 -8.20 -3.37
CA ASP A 35 25.24 -9.39 -3.73
C ASP A 35 24.41 -10.67 -3.69
N HIS A 36 23.55 -10.83 -2.68
CA HIS A 36 22.62 -11.96 -2.60
C HIS A 36 21.60 -11.98 -3.76
N LEU A 37 21.32 -10.82 -4.34
CA LEU A 37 20.39 -10.60 -5.43
C LEU A 37 21.07 -10.58 -6.80
N ALA A 38 22.37 -10.92 -6.90
CA ALA A 38 23.14 -10.81 -8.14
C ALA A 38 22.52 -11.55 -9.34
N ASP A 39 21.82 -12.66 -9.09
CA ASP A 39 21.18 -13.48 -10.13
C ASP A 39 19.72 -13.06 -10.44
N VAL A 40 19.15 -12.07 -9.76
CA VAL A 40 17.79 -11.61 -10.07
C VAL A 40 17.80 -10.64 -11.26
N ARG A 41 16.76 -10.74 -12.09
CA ARG A 41 16.64 -9.91 -13.31
C ARG A 41 16.38 -8.44 -13.03
N THR A 42 15.77 -8.11 -11.89
CA THR A 42 15.38 -6.72 -11.57
C THR A 42 15.35 -6.53 -10.06
N VAL A 43 15.98 -5.44 -9.61
CA VAL A 43 15.87 -4.92 -8.25
C VAL A 43 15.25 -3.53 -8.31
N GLY A 44 14.24 -3.28 -7.48
CA GLY A 44 13.56 -1.99 -7.39
C GLY A 44 13.56 -1.47 -5.96
N LEU A 45 13.45 -0.15 -5.81
CA LEU A 45 13.39 0.51 -4.52
C LEU A 45 12.53 1.78 -4.58
N ASP A 46 11.94 2.13 -3.44
CA ASP A 46 11.27 3.41 -3.23
C ASP A 46 12.29 4.46 -2.80
N GLY A 47 12.88 5.13 -3.80
CA GLY A 47 13.95 6.08 -3.59
C GLY A 47 13.48 7.42 -3.03
N VAL A 48 14.27 7.99 -2.11
CA VAL A 48 14.14 9.38 -1.68
C VAL A 48 14.55 10.30 -2.83
N VAL A 49 13.71 11.27 -3.18
CA VAL A 49 13.92 12.14 -4.36
C VAL A 49 15.29 12.81 -4.33
N ASP A 50 15.72 13.32 -3.18
CA ASP A 50 17.00 14.02 -3.00
C ASP A 50 18.22 13.10 -3.16
N GLN A 51 18.02 11.78 -3.06
CA GLN A 51 19.07 10.76 -3.15
C GLN A 51 19.13 10.11 -4.54
N GLN A 52 18.34 10.56 -5.52
CA GLN A 52 18.33 9.96 -6.86
C GLN A 52 19.69 9.96 -7.55
N HIS A 53 20.53 10.97 -7.30
CA HIS A 53 21.91 10.97 -7.80
C HIS A 53 22.68 9.72 -7.33
N ASN A 54 22.52 9.33 -6.07
CA ASN A 54 23.22 8.19 -5.50
C ASN A 54 22.70 6.87 -6.08
N TYR A 55 21.38 6.73 -6.26
CA TYR A 55 20.82 5.52 -6.89
C TYR A 55 21.30 5.33 -8.33
N ARG A 56 21.41 6.43 -9.10
CA ARG A 56 21.96 6.38 -10.48
C ARG A 56 23.40 5.88 -10.51
N ARG A 57 24.23 6.25 -9.52
CA ARG A 57 25.60 5.75 -9.39
C ARG A 57 25.64 4.24 -9.16
N SER A 58 24.61 3.68 -8.51
CA SER A 58 24.44 2.24 -8.29
C SER A 58 23.67 1.55 -9.43
N GLY A 59 23.46 2.21 -10.57
CA GLY A 59 22.82 1.63 -11.76
C GLY A 59 21.29 1.68 -11.79
N PHE A 60 20.63 2.25 -10.78
CA PHE A 60 19.18 2.39 -10.79
C PHE A 60 18.72 3.49 -11.75
N VAL A 61 17.61 3.21 -12.44
CA VAL A 61 16.89 4.18 -13.28
C VAL A 61 15.55 4.53 -12.63
N LEU A 62 15.10 5.77 -12.78
CA LEU A 62 13.79 6.19 -12.27
C LEU A 62 12.68 5.49 -13.07
N ALA A 63 11.87 4.67 -12.42
CA ALA A 63 10.74 3.99 -13.04
C ALA A 63 9.42 4.77 -12.90
N HIS A 64 9.07 5.20 -11.67
CA HIS A 64 7.86 5.96 -11.36
C HIS A 64 8.03 6.70 -10.02
N ARG A 65 7.05 7.54 -9.65
CA ARG A 65 7.03 8.28 -8.38
C ARG A 65 5.97 7.73 -7.45
N ASN A 66 6.37 7.32 -6.25
CA ASN A 66 5.45 6.99 -5.17
C ASN A 66 5.19 8.25 -4.35
N VAL A 67 3.99 8.82 -4.50
CA VAL A 67 3.58 10.07 -3.83
C VAL A 67 2.82 9.73 -2.57
N ARG A 68 3.29 10.25 -1.43
CA ARG A 68 2.60 10.14 -0.15
C ARG A 68 1.68 11.34 0.05
N TYR A 69 0.46 11.05 0.47
CA TYR A 69 -0.55 12.03 0.84
C TYR A 69 -0.78 11.97 2.34
N ALA A 70 -0.96 13.13 2.97
CA ALA A 70 -1.28 13.25 4.38
C ALA A 70 -2.36 14.32 4.59
N GLY A 71 -3.17 14.16 5.63
CA GLY A 71 -4.24 15.07 6.00
C GLY A 71 -5.35 14.35 6.75
N VAL A 72 -6.38 15.09 7.14
CA VAL A 72 -7.60 14.53 7.71
C VAL A 72 -8.62 14.40 6.59
N ALA A 73 -9.15 13.21 6.35
CA ALA A 73 -10.16 13.01 5.31
C ALA A 73 -11.53 13.57 5.77
N PRO A 74 -12.12 14.57 5.11
CA PRO A 74 -13.49 14.97 5.41
C PRO A 74 -14.44 13.84 5.00
N LEU A 75 -15.39 13.49 5.87
CA LEU A 75 -16.42 12.51 5.54
C LEU A 75 -17.32 13.10 4.45
N ARG A 76 -17.08 12.73 3.18
CA ARG A 76 -17.95 13.04 2.05
C ARG A 76 -18.56 11.74 1.57
N VAL A 77 -19.82 11.52 1.93
CA VAL A 77 -20.63 10.46 1.33
C VAL A 77 -20.99 10.91 -0.07
N VAL A 78 -20.30 10.37 -1.06
CA VAL A 78 -20.70 10.52 -2.47
C VAL A 78 -21.65 9.38 -2.76
N ALA A 79 -22.89 9.70 -3.12
CA ALA A 79 -23.83 8.71 -3.62
C ALA A 79 -23.20 8.05 -4.85
N THR A 80 -23.06 6.73 -4.84
CA THR A 80 -22.61 5.99 -6.03
C THR A 80 -23.76 5.99 -7.03
N ASN A 81 -23.48 6.40 -8.28
CA ASN A 81 -24.50 6.57 -9.33
C ASN A 81 -25.03 5.22 -9.89
N GLY A 82 -25.30 4.24 -9.03
CA GLY A 82 -25.83 2.93 -9.42
C GLY A 82 -24.89 2.03 -10.24
N ARG A 83 -23.62 2.43 -10.45
CA ARG A 83 -22.63 1.58 -11.15
C ARG A 83 -22.00 0.58 -10.19
N ARG A 84 -22.64 -0.60 -10.09
CA ARG A 84 -22.28 -1.79 -9.29
C ARG A 84 -22.24 -1.52 -7.78
N SER A 85 -23.03 -2.26 -7.03
CA SER A 85 -22.97 -2.23 -5.57
C SER A 85 -21.59 -2.70 -5.12
N ILE A 86 -20.90 -1.87 -4.35
CA ILE A 86 -19.70 -2.27 -3.62
C ILE A 86 -20.05 -2.20 -2.14
N THR A 87 -19.84 -3.29 -1.44
CA THR A 87 -19.99 -3.38 0.01
C THR A 87 -18.60 -3.49 0.64
N LEU A 88 -18.36 -2.76 1.72
CA LEU A 88 -17.16 -2.92 2.53
C LEU A 88 -17.47 -3.89 3.67
N VAL A 89 -16.73 -5.00 3.73
CA VAL A 89 -16.83 -5.99 4.79
C VAL A 89 -15.51 -6.10 5.55
N PRO A 90 -15.51 -6.48 6.83
CA PRO A 90 -14.28 -6.84 7.55
C PRO A 90 -13.49 -7.90 6.80
N ALA A 91 -12.15 -7.76 6.75
CA ALA A 91 -11.31 -8.76 6.08
C ALA A 91 -11.41 -10.17 6.69
N ALA A 92 -11.78 -10.26 7.97
CA ALA A 92 -12.02 -11.53 8.67
C ALA A 92 -13.24 -12.31 8.13
N ASP A 93 -14.15 -11.63 7.45
CA ASP A 93 -15.39 -12.21 6.92
C ASP A 93 -15.24 -12.70 5.46
N VAL A 94 -14.03 -12.61 4.89
CA VAL A 94 -13.74 -12.98 3.49
C VAL A 94 -12.82 -14.21 3.46
N ASP A 95 -13.00 -15.09 2.48
CA ASP A 95 -12.08 -16.20 2.21
C ASP A 95 -10.64 -15.67 2.03
N PRO A 96 -9.68 -16.05 2.90
CA PRO A 96 -8.29 -15.61 2.78
C PRO A 96 -7.66 -15.94 1.41
N SER A 97 -8.10 -17.02 0.77
CA SER A 97 -7.61 -17.42 -0.55
C SER A 97 -8.11 -16.50 -1.66
N ALA A 98 -9.33 -15.95 -1.52
CA ALA A 98 -9.87 -14.97 -2.45
C ALA A 98 -9.10 -13.64 -2.34
N LEU A 99 -8.83 -13.18 -1.12
CA LEU A 99 -8.03 -11.99 -0.88
C LEU A 99 -6.58 -12.16 -1.39
N GLU A 100 -5.95 -13.32 -1.13
CA GLU A 100 -4.60 -13.61 -1.64
C GLU A 100 -4.54 -13.61 -3.17
N ARG A 101 -5.53 -14.21 -3.85
CA ARG A 101 -5.57 -14.20 -5.32
C ARG A 101 -5.72 -12.79 -5.86
N TYR A 102 -6.59 -11.98 -5.26
CA TYR A 102 -6.73 -10.57 -5.64
C TYR A 102 -5.42 -9.82 -5.46
N ASP A 103 -4.76 -9.97 -4.30
CA ASP A 103 -3.50 -9.33 -4.00
C ASP A 103 -2.38 -9.74 -4.98
N ALA A 104 -2.18 -11.04 -5.18
CA ALA A 104 -1.16 -11.57 -6.06
C ALA A 104 -1.34 -11.14 -7.52
N ALA A 105 -2.59 -10.97 -7.98
CA ALA A 105 -2.88 -10.48 -9.33
C ALA A 105 -2.43 -9.02 -9.55
N HIS A 106 -2.36 -8.20 -8.49
CA HIS A 106 -1.94 -6.80 -8.57
C HIS A 106 -0.47 -6.60 -8.15
N PHE A 107 0.00 -7.36 -7.16
CA PHE A 107 1.37 -7.28 -6.66
C PHE A 107 2.37 -8.04 -7.55
N GLY A 108 1.91 -9.06 -8.27
CA GLY A 108 2.75 -9.89 -9.15
C GLY A 108 3.45 -11.06 -8.45
N ALA A 109 3.25 -11.24 -7.13
CA ALA A 109 3.75 -12.37 -6.37
C ALA A 109 2.84 -12.68 -5.17
N LYS A 110 2.87 -13.92 -4.69
CA LYS A 110 2.21 -14.28 -3.43
C LYS A 110 3.01 -13.75 -2.25
N ARG A 111 2.31 -13.11 -1.32
CA ARG A 111 2.88 -12.57 -0.07
C ARG A 111 2.02 -12.95 1.14
N SER A 112 1.71 -14.25 1.25
CA SER A 112 0.73 -14.83 2.18
C SER A 112 0.95 -14.43 3.63
N ASP A 113 2.20 -14.51 4.12
CA ASP A 113 2.53 -14.18 5.51
C ASP A 113 2.38 -12.69 5.79
N PHE A 114 2.81 -11.85 4.85
CA PHE A 114 2.59 -10.41 4.92
C PHE A 114 1.10 -10.12 4.96
N LEU A 115 0.33 -10.64 4.00
CA LEU A 115 -1.09 -10.33 3.87
C LEU A 115 -1.87 -10.76 5.11
N ARG A 116 -1.60 -11.96 5.63
CA ARG A 116 -2.19 -12.46 6.89
C ARG A 116 -1.89 -11.51 8.05
N ALA A 117 -0.62 -11.23 8.33
CA ALA A 117 -0.24 -10.34 9.42
C ALA A 117 -0.84 -8.94 9.25
N TRP A 118 -0.87 -8.44 8.00
CA TRP A 118 -1.40 -7.13 7.66
C TRP A 118 -2.90 -6.99 7.93
N THR A 119 -3.68 -8.04 7.66
CA THR A 119 -5.15 -7.98 7.77
C THR A 119 -5.70 -8.46 9.10
N THR A 120 -4.92 -9.20 9.91
CA THR A 120 -5.40 -9.79 11.17
C THR A 120 -4.88 -9.12 12.44
N ASP A 121 -3.93 -8.18 12.34
CA ASP A 121 -3.45 -7.46 13.53
C ASP A 121 -4.62 -6.68 14.18
N SER A 122 -4.79 -6.82 15.50
CA SER A 122 -5.92 -6.25 16.23
C SER A 122 -5.87 -4.73 16.35
N SER A 123 -4.70 -4.12 16.15
CA SER A 123 -4.56 -2.67 16.05
C SER A 123 -4.95 -2.13 14.67
N HIS A 124 -5.12 -3.01 13.68
CA HIS A 124 -5.52 -2.66 12.34
C HIS A 124 -7.04 -2.73 12.15
N ARG A 125 -7.54 -1.93 11.22
CA ARG A 125 -8.88 -2.06 10.66
C ARG A 125 -8.76 -2.39 9.18
N ALA A 126 -8.85 -3.67 8.87
CA ALA A 126 -8.79 -4.20 7.51
C ALA A 126 -10.21 -4.36 6.94
N LEU A 127 -10.45 -3.75 5.77
CA LEU A 127 -11.71 -3.82 5.04
C LEU A 127 -11.46 -4.36 3.63
N VAL A 128 -12.38 -5.17 3.15
CA VAL A 128 -12.40 -5.70 1.79
C VAL A 128 -13.63 -5.15 1.08
N ALA A 129 -13.40 -4.59 -0.11
CA ALA A 129 -14.47 -4.21 -1.01
C ALA A 129 -14.92 -5.46 -1.78
N VAL A 130 -16.18 -5.83 -1.60
CA VAL A 130 -16.82 -6.92 -2.35
C VAL A 130 -17.85 -6.35 -3.32
N ARG A 131 -17.92 -6.91 -4.53
CA ARG A 131 -18.99 -6.60 -5.48
C ARG A 131 -20.28 -7.26 -5.00
N GLY A 132 -21.37 -6.52 -4.96
CA GLY A 132 -22.69 -7.10 -4.78
C GLY A 132 -23.18 -7.73 -6.08
N SER A 133 -24.14 -8.65 -5.95
CA SER A 133 -24.90 -9.19 -7.07
C SER A 133 -25.96 -8.17 -7.54
N ASP A 134 -26.40 -8.33 -8.79
CA ASP A 134 -27.43 -7.46 -9.41
C ASP A 134 -28.80 -7.53 -8.69
N ASP A 135 -29.00 -8.47 -7.76
CA ASP A 135 -30.19 -8.59 -6.91
C ASP A 135 -30.10 -7.81 -5.58
N GLY A 136 -29.00 -7.09 -5.34
CA GLY A 136 -28.80 -6.28 -4.15
C GLY A 136 -28.25 -7.01 -2.93
N THR A 137 -27.92 -8.31 -3.04
CA THR A 137 -27.19 -9.02 -1.98
C THR A 137 -25.68 -8.80 -2.12
N ALA A 138 -24.97 -8.69 -0.99
CA ALA A 138 -23.52 -8.69 -1.01
C ALA A 138 -23.06 -10.10 -1.43
N GLY A 139 -22.15 -10.20 -2.40
CA GLY A 139 -21.57 -11.47 -2.80
C GLY A 139 -20.99 -12.19 -1.58
N ASP A 140 -21.08 -13.52 -1.54
CA ASP A 140 -20.73 -14.38 -0.41
C ASP A 140 -19.22 -14.45 -0.10
N GLY A 141 -18.43 -13.55 -0.69
CA GLY A 141 -16.98 -13.48 -0.52
C GLY A 141 -16.24 -14.61 -1.22
N THR A 142 -16.91 -15.37 -2.10
CA THR A 142 -16.24 -16.35 -2.95
C THR A 142 -15.28 -15.69 -3.94
N VAL A 143 -14.45 -16.53 -4.53
CA VAL A 143 -13.26 -16.25 -5.35
C VAL A 143 -13.40 -15.17 -6.45
N GLY A 144 -14.62 -14.77 -6.80
CA GLY A 144 -14.93 -13.74 -7.82
C GLY A 144 -15.29 -12.34 -7.30
N ASP A 145 -15.56 -12.16 -6.01
CA ASP A 145 -16.26 -10.95 -5.55
C ASP A 145 -15.36 -9.88 -4.93
N VAL A 146 -14.09 -10.19 -4.65
CA VAL A 146 -13.12 -9.18 -4.17
C VAL A 146 -12.83 -8.15 -5.27
N ALA A 147 -13.10 -6.88 -4.96
CA ALA A 147 -12.85 -5.73 -5.82
C ALA A 147 -11.71 -4.84 -5.32
N GLY A 148 -11.24 -5.06 -4.09
CA GLY A 148 -10.21 -4.26 -3.45
C GLY A 148 -10.13 -4.57 -1.97
N TYR A 149 -9.07 -4.11 -1.32
CA TYR A 149 -8.96 -4.10 0.12
C TYR A 149 -8.09 -2.92 0.57
N GLY A 150 -8.19 -2.59 1.85
CA GLY A 150 -7.34 -1.59 2.46
C GLY A 150 -7.31 -1.74 3.97
N VAL A 151 -6.21 -1.33 4.57
CA VAL A 151 -5.97 -1.43 6.00
C VAL A 151 -5.68 -0.05 6.56
N ILE A 152 -6.47 0.35 7.56
CA ILE A 152 -6.19 1.51 8.40
C ILE A 152 -5.40 1.01 9.60
N ARG A 153 -4.22 1.56 9.84
CA ARG A 153 -3.34 1.14 10.95
C ARG A 153 -2.78 2.34 11.70
N PRO A 154 -2.51 2.22 13.01
CA PRO A 154 -1.86 3.28 13.76
C PRO A 154 -0.45 3.55 13.23
N CYS A 155 -0.03 4.80 13.36
CA CYS A 155 1.37 5.20 13.26
C CYS A 155 1.72 6.15 14.42
N ARG A 156 2.96 6.68 14.44
CA ARG A 156 3.41 7.57 15.52
C ARG A 156 2.42 8.70 15.83
N ASP A 157 1.92 9.34 14.77
CA ASP A 157 0.92 10.40 14.85
C ASP A 157 -0.24 10.07 13.89
N GLY A 158 -1.38 9.64 14.44
CA GLY A 158 -2.59 9.31 13.66
C GLY A 158 -2.57 7.92 13.02
N PHE A 159 -3.05 7.83 11.77
CA PHE A 159 -3.23 6.57 11.05
C PHE A 159 -2.62 6.62 9.65
N LYS A 160 -2.15 5.46 9.18
CA LYS A 160 -1.80 5.21 7.77
C LYS A 160 -2.86 4.34 7.14
N VAL A 161 -3.13 4.59 5.86
CA VAL A 161 -3.98 3.73 5.02
C VAL A 161 -3.11 3.12 3.93
N GLY A 162 -3.22 1.81 3.73
CA GLY A 162 -2.50 1.08 2.68
C GLY A 162 -2.97 -0.35 2.50
#